data_AF-A0A9D5VTL6-F1
#
_entry.id   AF-A0A9D5VTL6-F1
#
_cell.length_a   1.000
_cell.length_b   1.000
_cell.length_c   1.000
_cell.angle_alpha   90.00
_cell.angle_beta   90.00
_cell.angle_gamma   90.00
#
_symmetry.space_group_name_H-M   'P 1'
#
loop_
_entity.id
_entity.type
_entity.pdbx_description
1 polymer ?
#
loop_
_entity_poly.entity_id
_entity_poly.type
_entity_poly.pdbx_seq_one_letter_code
_entity_poly.pdbx_strand_id
1 'polypeptide(L)'
;MAVIEEIEDGDYPNKEQLLNLITNIPLLDINMEIRDIVDTYIKRKLMPIDTRGDALHLAIASFYNCDFLLTWNCKHLANANKFKHIRRLNTLLDIHVPALITPVELLSWEE
;
A
#
# COMPACT_ATOMS: atom_id res chain seq x y z
N MET A 1 4.21 -10.69 7.58
CA MET A 1 3.96 -10.15 6.22
C MET A 1 2.93 -9.04 6.35
N ALA A 2 3.15 -7.86 5.77
CA ALA A 2 2.47 -6.61 6.17
C ALA A 2 0.94 -6.74 6.32
N VAL A 3 0.22 -7.20 5.29
CA VAL A 3 -1.25 -7.34 5.33
C VAL A 3 -1.72 -8.40 6.35
N ILE A 4 -1.01 -9.53 6.47
CA ILE A 4 -1.39 -10.58 7.44
C ILE A 4 -1.21 -10.06 8.87
N GLU A 5 -0.11 -9.37 9.16
CA GLU A 5 0.14 -8.76 10.47
C GLU A 5 -0.96 -7.73 10.80
N GLU A 6 -1.37 -6.89 9.85
CA GLU A 6 -2.47 -5.93 10.04
C GLU A 6 -3.82 -6.60 10.35
N ILE A 7 -4.12 -7.71 9.66
CA ILE A 7 -5.33 -8.51 9.90
C ILE A 7 -5.28 -9.16 11.28
N GLU A 8 -4.13 -9.70 11.67
CA GLU A 8 -3.92 -10.34 12.96
C GLU A 8 -3.96 -9.35 14.13
N ASP A 9 -3.46 -8.13 13.95
CA ASP A 9 -3.41 -7.08 14.97
C ASP A 9 -4.76 -6.36 15.17
N GLY A 10 -5.63 -6.33 14.15
CA GLY A 10 -6.92 -5.63 14.23
C GLY A 10 -7.95 -6.29 15.15
N ASP A 11 -8.87 -5.50 15.73
CA ASP A 11 -9.96 -6.01 16.58
C ASP A 11 -11.33 -5.87 15.86
N TYR A 12 -11.83 -6.99 15.33
CA TYR A 12 -13.11 -7.05 14.59
C TYR A 12 -13.63 -8.50 14.51
N PRO A 13 -14.97 -8.70 14.39
CA PRO A 13 -15.59 -10.01 14.58
C PRO A 13 -15.27 -11.07 13.51
N ASN A 14 -14.81 -10.66 12.33
CA ASN A 14 -14.71 -11.52 11.14
C ASN A 14 -13.25 -11.90 10.78
N LYS A 15 -12.33 -11.90 11.75
CA LYS A 15 -10.89 -12.11 11.51
C LYS A 15 -10.58 -13.46 10.85
N GLU A 16 -11.11 -14.56 11.37
CA GLU A 16 -10.87 -15.90 10.81
C GLU A 16 -11.37 -16.05 9.37
N GLN A 17 -12.55 -15.47 9.07
CA GLN A 17 -13.13 -15.50 7.72
C GLN A 17 -12.24 -14.75 6.73
N LEU A 18 -11.68 -13.61 7.15
CA LEU A 18 -10.77 -12.82 6.33
C LEU A 18 -9.43 -13.55 6.10
N LEU A 19 -8.84 -14.14 7.14
CA LEU A 19 -7.62 -14.94 7.00
C LEU A 19 -7.83 -16.11 6.03
N ASN A 20 -8.96 -16.81 6.12
CA ASN A 20 -9.32 -17.88 5.21
C ASN A 20 -9.53 -17.40 3.75
N LEU A 21 -10.06 -16.19 3.57
CA LEU A 21 -10.27 -15.60 2.24
C LEU A 21 -8.94 -15.32 1.53
N ILE A 22 -7.92 -14.86 2.27
CA ILE A 22 -6.65 -14.47 1.68
C ILE A 22 -5.66 -15.63 1.49
N THR A 23 -5.95 -16.83 2.01
CA THR A 23 -5.04 -18.00 1.96
C THR A 23 -4.56 -18.36 0.56
N ASN A 24 -5.39 -18.15 -0.46
CA ASN A 24 -5.07 -18.50 -1.85
C ASN A 24 -4.52 -17.33 -2.67
N ILE A 25 -4.31 -16.16 -2.05
CA ILE A 25 -3.74 -15.00 -2.72
C ILE A 25 -2.21 -15.14 -2.73
N PRO A 26 -1.55 -15.03 -3.90
CA PRO A 26 -0.09 -15.05 -3.96
C PRO A 26 0.53 -13.96 -3.09
N LEU A 27 1.55 -14.35 -2.33
CA LEU A 27 2.28 -13.44 -1.47
C LEU A 27 3.46 -12.83 -2.23
N LEU A 28 3.60 -11.51 -2.14
CA LEU A 28 4.74 -10.79 -2.70
C LEU A 28 5.86 -10.75 -1.66
N ASP A 29 7.06 -11.13 -2.07
CA ASP A 29 8.23 -11.17 -1.19
C ASP A 29 8.71 -9.76 -0.83
N ILE A 30 9.22 -9.60 0.39
CA ILE A 30 9.81 -8.34 0.85
C ILE A 30 11.33 -8.51 0.87
N ASN A 31 12.00 -7.96 -0.14
CA ASN A 31 13.45 -8.00 -0.29
C ASN A 31 14.13 -6.72 0.24
N MET A 32 15.45 -6.62 0.05
CA MET A 32 16.22 -5.47 0.53
C MET A 32 15.86 -4.17 -0.21
N GLU A 33 15.64 -4.24 -1.52
CA GLU A 33 15.32 -3.10 -2.38
C GLU A 33 14.00 -2.43 -1.94
N ILE A 34 13.00 -3.22 -1.57
CA ILE A 34 11.73 -2.70 -1.03
C ILE A 34 11.96 -1.93 0.27
N ARG A 35 12.83 -2.41 1.17
CA ARG A 35 13.13 -1.71 2.43
C ARG A 35 13.88 -0.40 2.16
N ASP A 36 14.78 -0.36 1.19
CA ASP A 36 15.48 0.87 0.80
C ASP A 36 14.51 1.94 0.24
N ILE A 37 13.48 1.50 -0.49
CA ILE A 37 12.38 2.38 -0.95
C ILE A 37 11.60 2.92 0.25
N VAL A 38 11.24 2.08 1.23
CA VAL A 38 10.55 2.50 2.46
C VAL A 38 11.36 3.54 3.23
N ASP A 39 12.65 3.29 3.44
CA ASP A 39 13.54 4.22 4.13
C ASP A 39 13.62 5.56 3.39
N THR A 40 13.62 5.51 2.06
CA THR A 40 13.58 6.72 1.23
C THR A 40 12.27 7.49 1.41
N TYR A 41 11.12 6.80 1.45
CA TYR A 41 9.82 7.44 1.70
C TYR A 41 9.78 8.15 3.06
N ILE A 42 10.30 7.50 4.11
CA ILE A 42 10.36 8.07 5.45
C ILE A 42 11.33 9.27 5.49
N LYS A 43 12.54 9.12 4.93
CA LYS A 43 13.55 10.19 4.87
C LYS A 43 13.06 11.43 4.13
N ARG A 44 12.26 11.23 3.08
CA ARG A 44 11.64 12.31 2.29
C ARG A 44 10.33 12.83 2.90
N LYS A 45 9.93 12.33 4.06
CA LYS A 45 8.69 12.70 4.79
C LYS A 45 7.44 12.50 3.94
N LEU A 46 7.44 11.49 3.08
CA LEU A 46 6.27 11.12 2.30
C LEU A 46 5.17 10.57 3.22
N MET A 47 5.57 9.66 4.10
CA MET A 47 4.76 8.97 5.10
C MET A 47 5.28 9.23 6.53
N PRO A 48 4.47 8.95 7.56
CA PRO A 48 4.94 8.90 8.95
C PRO A 48 6.13 7.95 9.13
N ILE A 49 6.84 8.08 10.25
CA ILE A 49 7.94 7.18 10.63
C ILE A 49 7.33 5.86 11.12
N ASP A 50 6.81 5.10 10.17
CA ASP A 50 6.28 3.76 10.36
C ASP A 50 6.71 2.92 9.15
N THR A 51 7.61 1.96 9.41
CA THR A 51 8.21 1.09 8.39
C THR A 51 7.36 -0.13 8.06
N ARG A 52 6.25 -0.36 8.79
CA ARG A 52 5.36 -1.52 8.58
C ARG A 52 4.02 -1.15 7.93
N GLY A 53 3.59 0.10 8.08
CA GLY A 53 2.32 0.59 7.55
C GLY A 53 2.38 1.07 6.09
N ASP A 54 1.70 2.19 5.80
CA ASP A 54 1.44 2.71 4.45
C ASP A 54 2.67 2.81 3.53
N ALA A 55 3.83 3.13 4.09
CA ALA A 55 5.08 3.24 3.32
C ALA A 55 5.49 1.89 2.70
N LEU A 56 5.34 0.80 3.45
CA LEU A 56 5.68 -0.55 3.01
C LEU A 56 4.72 -1.03 1.93
N HIS A 57 3.41 -0.85 2.10
CA HIS A 57 2.42 -1.19 1.08
C HIS A 57 2.65 -0.44 -0.23
N LEU A 58 2.92 0.87 -0.15
CA LEU A 58 3.24 1.68 -1.32
C LEU A 58 4.53 1.19 -2.01
N ALA A 59 5.56 0.86 -1.24
CA ALA A 59 6.84 0.39 -1.78
C ALA A 59 6.66 -0.95 -2.51
N ILE A 60 5.95 -1.91 -1.91
CA ILE A 60 5.64 -3.19 -2.53
C ILE A 60 4.88 -3.01 -3.84
N ALA A 61 3.79 -2.22 -3.83
CA ALA A 61 2.99 -1.96 -5.02
C ALA A 61 3.80 -1.28 -6.14
N SER A 62 4.69 -0.36 -5.77
CA SER A 62 5.56 0.35 -6.73
C SER A 62 6.68 -0.55 -7.27
N PHE A 63 7.25 -1.43 -6.44
CA PHE A 63 8.33 -2.33 -6.83
C PHE A 63 7.83 -3.44 -7.78
N TYR A 64 6.68 -4.04 -7.47
CA TYR A 64 6.08 -5.11 -8.27
C TYR A 64 5.25 -4.61 -9.46
N ASN A 65 5.25 -3.30 -9.75
CA ASN A 65 4.46 -2.68 -10.82
C ASN A 65 2.95 -3.00 -10.73
N CYS A 66 2.40 -3.00 -9.52
CA CYS A 66 0.95 -3.19 -9.34
C CYS A 66 0.20 -1.99 -9.91
N ASP A 67 -0.79 -2.23 -10.76
CA ASP A 67 -1.61 -1.17 -11.35
C ASP A 67 -2.35 -0.35 -10.27
N PHE A 68 -2.82 -1.04 -9.22
CA PHE A 68 -3.65 -0.46 -8.16
C PHE A 68 -3.12 -0.81 -6.77
N LEU A 69 -3.15 0.16 -5.87
CA LEU A 69 -3.08 -0.05 -4.42
C LEU A 69 -4.41 0.38 -3.81
N LEU A 70 -5.24 -0.61 -3.49
CA LEU A 70 -6.57 -0.43 -2.93
C LEU A 70 -6.49 -0.13 -1.43
N THR A 71 -7.13 0.94 -0.97
CA THR A 71 -7.04 1.34 0.45
C THR A 71 -8.24 2.14 0.94
N TRP A 72 -8.56 1.99 2.22
CA TRP A 72 -9.48 2.86 2.95
C TRP A 72 -8.77 4.03 3.65
N ASN A 73 -7.43 4.06 3.63
CA ASN A 73 -6.65 5.10 4.30
C ASN A 73 -6.58 6.38 3.45
N CYS A 74 -7.65 7.19 3.53
CA CYS A 74 -7.73 8.50 2.87
C CYS A 74 -6.88 9.59 3.55
N LYS A 75 -6.20 9.27 4.66
CA LYS A 75 -5.33 10.22 5.37
C LYS A 75 -3.94 10.24 4.74
N HIS A 76 -3.39 9.07 4.44
CA HIS A 76 -2.00 8.90 4.04
C HIS A 76 -1.83 8.40 2.60
N LEU A 77 -2.69 7.48 2.14
CA LEU A 77 -2.59 6.88 0.81
C LEU A 77 -3.59 7.49 -0.18
N ALA A 78 -4.88 7.22 -0.03
CA ALA A 78 -5.96 7.71 -0.89
C ALA A 78 -6.30 9.19 -0.62
N ASN A 79 -5.27 10.03 -0.59
CA ASN A 79 -5.37 11.46 -0.38
C ASN A 79 -4.82 12.19 -1.61
N ALA A 80 -5.69 12.91 -2.34
CA ALA A 80 -5.29 13.65 -3.54
C ALA A 80 -4.14 14.65 -3.29
N ASN A 81 -4.04 15.22 -2.07
CA ASN A 81 -2.95 16.12 -1.71
C ASN A 81 -1.59 15.41 -1.58
N LYS A 82 -1.60 14.11 -1.26
CA LYS A 82 -0.39 13.27 -1.17
C LYS A 82 0.04 12.75 -2.53
N PHE A 83 -0.90 12.51 -3.44
CA PHE A 83 -0.62 11.85 -4.72
C PHE A 83 0.46 12.56 -5.56
N LYS A 84 0.46 13.90 -5.58
CA LYS A 84 1.52 14.67 -6.27
C LYS A 84 2.90 14.39 -5.69
N HIS A 85 3.01 14.25 -4.37
CA HIS A 85 4.28 13.97 -3.71
C HIS A 85 4.72 12.52 -3.97
N ILE A 86 3.79 11.56 -3.89
CA ILE A 86 4.04 10.14 -4.19
C ILE A 86 4.56 9.99 -5.62
N ARG A 87 3.81 10.53 -6.59
CA ARG A 87 4.19 10.51 -8.01
C ARG A 87 5.57 11.10 -8.22
N ARG A 88 5.83 12.30 -7.69
CA ARG A 88 7.12 12.96 -7.83
C ARG A 88 8.26 12.09 -7.29
N LEU A 89 8.10 11.53 -6.09
CA LEU A 89 9.17 10.75 -5.47
C LEU A 89 9.42 9.44 -6.21
N ASN A 90 8.38 8.69 -6.56
CA ASN A 90 8.52 7.45 -7.32
C ASN A 90 9.13 7.69 -8.70
N THR A 91 8.71 8.74 -9.42
CA THR A 91 9.34 9.12 -10.69
C THR A 91 10.83 9.48 -10.52
N LEU A 92 11.23 10.13 -9.42
CA LEU A 92 12.65 10.42 -9.16
C LEU A 92 13.47 9.17 -8.83
N LEU A 93 12.82 8.12 -8.33
CA LEU A 93 13.43 6.82 -8.04
C LEU A 93 13.38 5.87 -9.23
N ASP A 94 12.78 6.29 -10.35
CA ASP A 94 12.54 5.47 -11.54
C ASP A 94 11.75 4.18 -11.24
N ILE A 95 10.75 4.28 -10.37
CA ILE A 95 9.85 3.17 -10.00
C ILE A 95 8.39 3.49 -10.34
N HIS A 96 7.57 2.44 -10.42
CA HIS A 96 6.17 2.55 -10.79
C HIS A 96 5.36 3.44 -9.82
N VAL A 97 4.32 4.08 -10.35
CA VAL A 97 3.37 4.88 -9.56
C VAL A 97 2.01 4.20 -9.61
N PRO A 98 1.67 3.35 -8.63
CA PRO A 98 0.38 2.68 -8.61
C PRO A 98 -0.75 3.70 -8.51
N ALA A 99 -1.91 3.39 -9.08
CA ALA A 99 -3.13 4.14 -8.81
C ALA A 99 -3.58 3.87 -7.38
N LEU A 100 -3.65 4.92 -6.56
CA LEU A 100 -4.11 4.85 -5.17
C LEU A 100 -5.61 5.11 -5.16
N ILE A 101 -6.39 4.04 -5.00
CA ILE A 101 -7.84 4.10 -5.15
C ILE A 101 -8.54 3.48 -3.94
N THR A 102 -9.74 3.96 -3.67
CA THR A 102 -10.66 3.39 -2.70
C THR A 102 -11.50 2.28 -3.34
N PRO A 103 -12.05 1.35 -2.55
CA PRO A 103 -12.98 0.34 -3.09
C PRO A 103 -14.18 0.92 -3.83
N VAL A 104 -14.65 2.11 -3.43
CA VAL A 104 -15.75 2.80 -4.10
C VAL A 104 -15.34 3.27 -5.51
N GLU A 105 -14.10 3.74 -5.68
CA GLU A 105 -13.58 4.15 -6.99
C GLU A 105 -13.32 2.95 -7.92
N LEU A 106 -12.96 1.78 -7.37
CA LEU A 106 -12.72 0.57 -8.16
C LEU A 106 -14.01 -0.05 -8.70
N LEU A 107 -15.09 -0.04 -7.91
CA LEU A 107 -16.33 -0.76 -8.20
C LEU A 107 -17.28 -0.02 -9.16
N SER A 108 -16.77 0.83 -10.06
CA SER A 108 -17.53 1.66 -11.01
C SER A 108 -18.94 1.12 -11.29
N TRP A 109 -19.95 1.79 -10.73
CA TRP A 109 -21.34 1.42 -10.95
C TRP A 109 -21.71 1.84 -12.38
N GLU A 110 -21.64 0.91 -13.33
CA GLU A 110 -22.39 1.04 -14.57
C GLU A 110 -23.87 0.71 -14.23
N GLU A 111 -24.76 1.66 -14.51
CA GLU A 111 -26.22 1.40 -14.58
C GLU A 111 -26.57 0.62 -15.85
#